data_AF-A0A2G5TGX7-F1
#
_entry.id   AF-A0A2G5TGX7-F1
#
_cell.length_a   1.000
_cell.length_b   1.000
_cell.length_c   1.000
_cell.angle_alpha   90.00
_cell.angle_beta   90.00
_cell.angle_gamma   90.00
#
_symmetry.space_group_name_H-M   'P 1'
#
loop_
_entity.id
_entity.type
_entity.pdbx_description
1 polymer ?
#
loop_
_entity_poly.entity_id
_entity_poly.type
_entity_poly.pdbx_seq_one_letter_code
_entity_poly.pdbx_strand_id
1 'polypeptide(L)'
;MINVDPPTGNFPASGGNSTHNIVSESDSRLAFKVKSSNNDHYRVRPVYGFIDAKGKAKLDINRLPGPAKEDKIVIQYAEVPAEETDATAPFKAGAQQGEIIVKIVAA
;
A
#
# COMPACT_ATOMS: atom_id res chain seq x y z
N MET A 1 12.02 2.87 7.89
CA MET A 1 11.53 2.35 6.58
C MET A 1 10.07 1.99 6.76
N ILE A 2 9.25 2.13 5.73
CA ILE A 2 7.87 2.65 5.80
C ILE A 2 6.95 2.21 6.97
N ASN A 3 6.11 3.15 7.43
CA ASN A 3 4.94 2.89 8.28
C ASN A 3 3.64 3.17 7.51
N VAL A 4 2.51 2.61 7.96
CA VAL A 4 1.19 2.90 7.38
C VAL A 4 0.24 3.38 8.47
N ASP A 5 -0.41 4.53 8.24
CA ASP A 5 -1.34 5.14 9.18
C ASP A 5 -2.69 5.47 8.51
N PRO A 6 -3.83 4.92 8.98
CA PRO A 6 -3.93 3.88 10.02
C PRO A 6 -3.28 2.54 9.63
N PRO A 7 -2.83 1.68 10.57
CA PRO A 7 -2.21 0.39 10.24
C PRO A 7 -3.23 -0.71 9.86
N THR A 8 -4.52 -0.44 10.05
CA THR A 8 -5.63 -1.38 9.80
C THR A 8 -6.78 -0.63 9.14
N GLY A 9 -7.45 -1.27 8.17
CA GLY A 9 -8.70 -0.77 7.58
C GLY A 9 -9.89 -1.58 8.06
N ASN A 10 -10.85 -0.94 8.72
CA ASN A 10 -12.11 -1.56 9.15
C ASN A 10 -13.24 -1.05 8.27
N PHE A 11 -14.04 -1.97 7.71
CA PHE A 11 -15.09 -1.66 6.75
C PHE A 11 -16.39 -2.39 7.11
N PRO A 12 -17.56 -1.78 6.82
CA PRO A 12 -18.80 -2.54 6.72
C PRO A 12 -18.73 -3.56 5.58
N ALA A 13 -19.31 -4.74 5.77
CA ALA A 13 -19.47 -5.75 4.71
C ALA A 13 -20.24 -5.20 3.49
N SER A 14 -21.14 -4.22 3.71
CA SER A 14 -21.92 -3.53 2.67
C SER A 14 -21.12 -2.57 1.80
N GLY A 15 -19.87 -2.23 2.15
CA GLY A 15 -19.04 -1.29 1.41
C GLY A 15 -18.53 -0.13 2.26
N GLY A 16 -17.48 0.54 1.78
CA GLY A 16 -16.91 1.70 2.46
C GLY A 16 -15.54 2.11 1.92
N ASN A 17 -14.99 3.18 2.46
CA ASN A 17 -13.71 3.74 2.01
C ASN A 17 -12.81 4.01 3.21
N SER A 18 -11.51 3.79 3.03
CA SER A 18 -10.48 4.26 3.95
C SER A 18 -9.32 4.86 3.17
N THR A 19 -8.67 5.83 3.80
CA THR A 19 -7.42 6.42 3.33
C THR A 19 -6.34 6.08 4.33
N HIS A 20 -5.20 5.65 3.83
CA HIS A 20 -4.00 5.36 4.60
C HIS A 20 -2.85 6.24 4.08
N ASN A 21 -1.93 6.60 4.96
CA ASN A 21 -0.69 7.28 4.61
C ASN A 21 0.47 6.29 4.76
N ILE A 22 1.20 6.05 3.69
CA ILE A 22 2.48 5.35 3.72
C ILE A 22 3.55 6.39 4.03
N VAL A 23 4.14 6.32 5.21
CA VAL A 23 5.12 7.30 5.71
C VAL A 23 6.51 6.71 5.58
N SER A 24 7.39 7.38 4.83
CA SER A 24 8.80 6.99 4.75
C SER A 24 9.57 7.58 5.93
N GLU A 25 10.40 6.75 6.54
CA GLU A 25 11.43 7.20 7.47
C GLU A 25 12.83 7.15 6.84
N SER A 26 12.95 6.76 5.55
CA SER A 26 14.23 6.74 4.86
C SER A 26 14.65 8.16 4.46
N ASP A 27 15.96 8.40 4.45
CA ASP A 27 16.59 9.59 3.88
C ASP A 27 16.71 9.49 2.34
N SER A 28 16.38 8.33 1.78
CA SER A 28 16.29 8.07 0.34
C SER A 28 14.83 8.06 -0.14
N ARG A 29 14.63 8.33 -1.43
CA ARG A 29 13.34 8.15 -2.11
C ARG A 29 13.04 6.65 -2.21
N LEU A 30 11.79 6.28 -1.96
CA LEU A 30 11.32 4.89 -2.03
C LEU A 30 10.33 4.73 -3.17
N ALA A 31 10.38 3.61 -3.88
CA ALA A 31 9.26 3.10 -4.64
C ALA A 31 8.47 2.11 -3.77
N PHE A 32 7.16 2.01 -3.97
CA PHE A 32 6.31 1.01 -3.34
C PHE A 32 5.47 0.23 -4.35
N LYS A 33 5.12 -1.01 -3.98
CA LYS A 33 4.22 -1.91 -4.70
C LYS A 33 3.19 -2.48 -3.75
N VAL A 34 1.93 -2.40 -4.14
CA VAL A 34 0.79 -2.86 -3.35
C VAL A 34 0.26 -4.17 -3.91
N LYS A 35 0.04 -5.15 -3.04
CA LYS A 35 -0.56 -6.45 -3.35
C LYS A 35 -1.75 -6.67 -2.42
N SER A 36 -2.92 -6.93 -2.98
CA SER A 36 -4.13 -7.27 -2.21
C SER A 36 -4.35 -8.79 -2.20
N SER A 37 -4.85 -9.34 -1.09
CA SER A 37 -5.34 -10.72 -1.04
C SER A 37 -6.71 -10.91 -1.69
N ASN A 38 -7.45 -9.82 -1.92
CA ASN A 38 -8.81 -9.85 -2.45
C ASN A 38 -9.02 -8.64 -3.37
N ASN A 39 -8.93 -8.87 -4.67
CA ASN A 39 -9.19 -7.84 -5.69
C ASN A 39 -10.64 -7.84 -6.17
N ASP A 40 -11.46 -8.81 -5.75
CA ASP A 40 -12.86 -8.86 -6.13
C ASP A 40 -13.66 -7.79 -5.37
N HIS A 41 -13.39 -7.67 -4.06
CA HIS A 41 -14.14 -6.81 -3.15
C HIS A 41 -13.38 -5.57 -2.68
N TYR A 42 -12.10 -5.44 -2.99
CA TYR A 42 -11.34 -4.23 -2.71
C TYR A 42 -10.80 -3.61 -3.99
N ARG A 43 -10.80 -2.28 -4.04
CA ARG A 43 -10.07 -1.49 -5.03
C ARG A 43 -9.06 -0.64 -4.29
N VAL A 44 -7.79 -0.89 -4.54
CA VAL A 44 -6.68 -0.21 -3.87
C VAL A 44 -5.95 0.66 -4.86
N ARG A 45 -5.70 1.93 -4.52
CA ARG A 45 -5.02 2.89 -5.40
C ARG A 45 -4.09 3.81 -4.62
N PRO A 46 -2.88 4.09 -5.12
CA PRO A 46 -2.28 3.49 -6.32
C PRO A 46 -1.69 2.09 -6.04
N VAL A 47 -1.42 1.31 -7.09
CA VAL A 47 -0.75 -0.02 -6.97
C VAL A 47 0.77 0.12 -6.91
N TYR A 48 1.31 1.13 -7.59
CA TYR A 48 2.72 1.50 -7.53
C TYR A 48 2.81 3.00 -7.33
N GLY A 49 3.89 3.45 -6.70
CA GLY A 49 4.17 4.87 -6.57
C GLY A 49 5.50 5.12 -5.90
N PHE A 50 5.78 6.41 -5.67
CA PHE A 50 6.96 6.85 -4.96
C PHE A 50 6.57 7.50 -3.62
N ILE A 51 7.50 7.45 -2.67
CA ILE A 51 7.46 8.20 -1.42
C ILE A 51 8.79 8.93 -1.35
N ASP A 52 8.74 10.27 -1.27
CA ASP A 52 9.95 11.06 -1.12
C ASP A 52 10.64 10.79 0.23
N ALA A 53 11.92 11.16 0.33
CA ALA A 53 12.68 11.04 1.57
C ALA A 53 11.96 11.74 2.72
N LYS A 54 11.78 11.03 3.85
CA LYS A 54 10.96 11.47 5.02
C LYS A 54 9.53 11.93 4.66
N GLY A 55 9.03 11.56 3.49
CA GLY A 55 7.75 11.98 2.96
C GLY A 55 6.61 11.01 3.25
N LYS A 56 5.45 11.27 2.63
CA LYS A 56 4.28 10.40 2.72
C LYS A 56 3.59 10.24 1.37
N ALA A 57 3.03 9.06 1.12
CA ALA A 57 2.17 8.79 -0.03
C ALA A 57 0.79 8.32 0.45
N LYS A 58 -0.26 8.77 -0.24
CA LYS A 58 -1.64 8.38 0.06
C LYS A 58 -1.97 7.04 -0.59
N LEU A 59 -2.65 6.17 0.15
CA LEU A 59 -3.21 4.91 -0.31
C LEU A 59 -4.71 4.88 -0.01
N ASP A 60 -5.52 4.87 -1.07
CA ASP A 60 -6.97 4.79 -0.98
C ASP A 60 -7.43 3.34 -1.16
N ILE A 61 -8.26 2.87 -0.23
CA ILE A 61 -8.87 1.54 -0.25
C ILE A 61 -10.38 1.71 -0.28
N ASN A 62 -11.01 1.14 -1.30
CA ASN A 62 -12.45 1.11 -1.46
C ASN A 62 -12.94 -0.33 -1.33
N ARG A 63 -13.75 -0.60 -0.30
CA ARG A 63 -14.49 -1.84 -0.11
C ARG A 63 -15.79 -1.81 -0.90
N LEU A 64 -16.00 -2.83 -1.71
CA LEU A 64 -17.26 -3.10 -2.40
C LEU A 64 -18.15 -4.02 -1.54
N PRO A 65 -19.47 -4.06 -1.79
CA PRO A 65 -20.36 -5.00 -1.11
C PRO A 65 -19.87 -6.44 -1.28
N GLY A 66 -19.83 -7.21 -0.19
CA GLY A 66 -19.38 -8.60 -0.19
C GLY A 66 -19.43 -9.24 1.20
N PRO A 67 -18.96 -10.49 1.35
CA PRO A 67 -19.01 -11.19 2.64
C PRO A 67 -18.12 -10.53 3.70
N ALA A 68 -18.56 -10.61 4.96
CA ALA A 68 -17.72 -10.30 6.12
C ALA A 68 -16.54 -11.27 6.16
N LYS A 69 -15.33 -10.73 6.15
CA LYS A 69 -14.08 -11.48 6.01
C LYS A 69 -12.88 -10.60 6.38
N GLU A 70 -11.83 -11.23 6.89
CA GLU A 70 -10.50 -10.62 6.98
C GLU A 70 -9.67 -10.85 5.70
N ASP A 71 -9.10 -9.76 5.21
CA ASP A 71 -8.18 -9.71 4.07
C ASP A 71 -6.93 -8.91 4.46
N LYS A 72 -5.94 -8.86 3.56
CA LYS A 72 -4.70 -8.12 3.79
C LYS A 72 -4.23 -7.39 2.55
N ILE A 73 -3.58 -6.25 2.79
CA ILE A 73 -2.79 -5.55 1.78
C ILE A 73 -1.33 -5.63 2.20
N VAL A 74 -0.48 -6.09 1.29
CA VAL A 74 0.97 -6.13 1.45
C VAL A 74 1.57 -5.00 0.64
N ILE A 75 2.35 -4.13 1.28
CA ILE A 75 3.04 -3.02 0.64
C ILE A 75 4.54 -3.33 0.69
N GLN A 76 5.12 -3.63 -0.47
CA GLN A 76 6.56 -3.82 -0.63
C GLN A 76 7.20 -2.48 -0.95
N TYR A 77 8.45 -2.29 -0.53
CA TYR A 77 9.21 -1.07 -0.80
C TYR A 77 10.64 -1.37 -1.27
N ALA A 78 11.21 -0.43 -1.99
CA ALA A 78 12.60 -0.44 -2.43
C ALA A 78 13.13 1.00 -2.51
N GLU A 79 14.37 1.23 -2.09
CA GLU A 79 15.07 2.48 -2.36
C GLU A 79 15.34 2.65 -3.85
N VAL A 80 15.18 3.89 -4.32
CA VAL A 80 15.39 4.27 -5.71
C VAL A 80 16.14 5.60 -5.81
N PRO A 81 16.93 5.80 -6.87
CA PRO A 81 17.51 7.11 -7.17
C PRO A 81 16.44 8.20 -7.35
N ALA A 82 16.82 9.46 -7.16
CA ALA A 82 15.91 10.58 -7.36
C ALA A 82 15.43 10.69 -8.81
N GLU A 83 16.28 10.29 -9.76
CA GLU A 83 16.01 10.30 -11.20
C GLU A 83 15.12 9.13 -11.67
N GLU A 84 14.77 8.18 -10.78
CA GLU A 84 13.88 7.09 -11.16
C GLU A 84 12.48 7.61 -11.50
N THR A 85 11.98 7.15 -12.65
CA THR A 85 10.69 7.56 -13.22
C THR A 85 9.69 6.40 -13.29
N ASP A 86 10.16 5.14 -13.28
CA ASP A 86 9.35 3.94 -13.26
C ASP A 86 9.34 3.31 -11.86
N ALA A 87 8.27 3.56 -11.10
CA ALA A 87 8.07 2.95 -9.77
C ALA A 87 7.96 1.42 -9.81
N THR A 88 7.79 0.81 -10.98
CA THR A 88 7.73 -0.65 -11.14
C THR A 88 9.10 -1.29 -11.34
N ALA A 89 10.10 -0.53 -11.77
CA ALA A 89 11.44 -1.01 -12.12
C ALA A 89 12.09 -1.86 -11.00
N PRO A 90 12.17 -1.41 -9.73
CA PRO A 90 12.82 -2.21 -8.68
C PRO A 90 12.08 -3.53 -8.41
N PHE A 91 10.75 -3.56 -8.55
CA PHE A 91 9.95 -4.77 -8.28
C PHE A 91 9.97 -5.77 -9.44
N LYS A 92 10.18 -5.32 -10.68
CA LYS A 92 10.46 -6.21 -11.82
C LYS A 92 11.83 -6.85 -11.69
N ALA A 93 12.80 -6.12 -11.14
CA ALA A 93 14.15 -6.60 -10.87
C ALA A 93 14.28 -7.47 -9.60
N GLY A 94 13.21 -7.61 -8.81
CA GLY A 94 13.24 -8.36 -7.54
C GLY A 94 14.02 -7.65 -6.42
N ALA A 95 14.18 -6.33 -6.52
CA ALA A 95 14.98 -5.49 -5.61
C ALA A 95 14.17 -4.93 -4.42
N GLN A 96 13.00 -5.50 -4.10
CA GLN A 96 12.28 -5.12 -2.89
C GLN A 96 13.12 -5.41 -1.64
N GLN A 97 13.22 -4.42 -0.75
CA GLN A 97 14.03 -4.49 0.47
C GLN A 97 13.21 -4.98 1.68
N GLY A 98 11.89 -4.82 1.63
CA GLY A 98 11.00 -5.27 2.69
C GLY A 98 9.53 -5.08 2.34
N GLU A 99 8.67 -5.45 3.29
CA GLU A 99 7.22 -5.31 3.17
C GLU A 99 6.54 -5.02 4.51
N ILE A 100 5.38 -4.38 4.45
CA ILE A 100 4.47 -4.17 5.58
C ILE A 100 3.07 -4.68 5.23
N ILE A 101 2.35 -5.19 6.24
CA ILE A 101 1.01 -5.75 6.07
C ILE A 101 -0.01 -4.83 6.75
N VAL A 102 -0.95 -4.34 5.97
CA VAL A 102 -2.16 -3.66 6.45
C VAL A 102 -3.26 -4.69 6.56
N LYS A 103 -3.78 -4.89 7.78
CA LYS A 103 -4.92 -5.78 8.01
C LYS A 103 -6.19 -5.09 7.54
N ILE A 104 -7.06 -5.84 6.87
CA ILE A 104 -8.33 -5.34 6.36
C ILE A 104 -9.45 -6.21 6.90
N VAL A 105 -10.37 -5.63 7.65
CA VAL A 105 -11.48 -6.35 8.29
C VAL A 105 -12.79 -5.81 7.74
N ALA A 106 -13.57 -6.68 7.09
CA ALA A 106 -14.97 -6.41 6.76
C ALA A 106 -15.89 -7.15 7.72
N ALA A 107 -16.78 -6.43 8.41
CA ALA A 107 -17.77 -6.96 9.35
C ALA A 107 -19.18 -6.47 9.02
#